data_AF-A0A0C9ZZZ6-F1
#
_entry.id   AF-A0A0C9ZZZ6-F1
#
_cell.length_a   1.000
_cell.length_b   1.000
_cell.length_c   1.000
_cell.angle_alpha   90.00
_cell.angle_beta   90.00
_cell.angle_gamma   90.00
#
_symmetry.space_group_name_H-M   'P 1'
#
loop_
_entity.id
_entity.type
_entity.pdbx_description
1 polymer ?
#
loop_
_entity_poly.entity_id
_entity_poly.type
_entity_poly.pdbx_seq_one_letter_code
_entity_poly.pdbx_strand_id
1 'polypeptide(L)'
;GEEVLFFRAHGFEPLVVPGVSSALAAPIFAGIPVTQRGVAESVVVCTGVGRQGKEVKLPGYERSRTVLILMGVARIAQVVGAMICNDSGSGEGLQSGEGRREGHPYPRNTPIAIIERGSMPDQRVVASTLGDICEALDSAGEQRPPGMMVVGWAVLALQGTGDTSVLEEGEERDEEGIRKWLGGGRWVMREGIDQGWAEA
;
A
#
# COMPACT_ATOMS: atom_id res chain seq x y z
N GLY A 1 -10.60 2.57 20.20
CA GLY A 1 -11.92 3.22 20.07
C GLY A 1 -12.95 2.50 20.91
N GLU A 2 -13.27 1.26 20.53
CA GLU A 2 -14.19 0.38 21.27
C GLU A 2 -13.83 0.26 22.76
N GLU A 3 -12.55 0.07 23.08
CA GLU A 3 -12.06 -0.04 24.47
C GLU A 3 -12.31 1.23 25.29
N VAL A 4 -12.09 2.41 24.71
CA VAL A 4 -12.34 3.70 25.39
C VAL A 4 -13.83 3.83 25.74
N LEU A 5 -14.71 3.46 24.80
CA LEU A 5 -16.16 3.47 25.03
C LEU A 5 -16.55 2.45 26.11
N PHE A 6 -15.93 1.27 26.11
CA PHE A 6 -16.16 0.24 27.11
C PHE A 6 -15.81 0.74 28.52
N PHE A 7 -14.63 1.32 28.73
CA PHE A 7 -14.23 1.83 30.05
C PHE A 7 -15.08 3.01 30.52
N ARG A 8 -15.43 3.93 29.60
CA ARG A 8 -16.35 5.04 29.89
C ARG A 8 -17.71 4.57 30.36
N ALA A 9 -18.26 3.52 29.73
CA ALA A 9 -19.52 2.92 30.14
C ALA A 9 -19.48 2.34 31.58
N HIS A 10 -18.28 2.04 32.09
CA HIS A 10 -18.05 1.54 33.45
C HIS A 10 -17.56 2.62 34.42
N GLY A 11 -17.60 3.90 34.03
CA GLY A 11 -17.22 5.03 34.89
C GLY A 11 -15.72 5.29 35.00
N PHE A 12 -14.91 4.66 34.15
CA PHE A 12 -13.47 4.91 34.06
C PHE A 12 -13.18 5.79 32.83
N GLU A 13 -12.44 6.89 33.01
CA GLU A 13 -11.99 7.74 31.90
C GLU A 13 -10.53 7.40 31.55
N PRO A 14 -10.26 6.69 30.44
CA PRO A 14 -8.90 6.31 30.08
C PRO A 14 -8.13 7.49 29.48
N LEU A 15 -6.85 7.61 29.84
CA LEU A 15 -5.91 8.48 29.14
C LEU A 15 -5.39 7.78 27.88
N VAL A 16 -5.61 8.36 26.70
CA VAL A 16 -5.08 7.86 25.43
C VAL A 16 -3.74 8.52 25.15
N VAL A 17 -2.65 7.73 25.16
CA VAL A 17 -1.31 8.20 24.79
C VAL A 17 -1.10 7.94 23.29
N PRO A 18 -0.85 8.96 22.46
CA PRO A 18 -0.62 8.77 21.04
C PRO A 18 0.71 8.05 20.79
N GLY A 19 0.73 7.16 19.80
CA GLY A 19 1.92 6.47 19.33
C GLY A 19 2.20 6.74 17.85
N VAL A 20 3.37 6.32 17.38
CA VAL A 20 3.70 6.37 15.95
C VAL A 20 2.98 5.23 15.22
N SER A 21 2.12 5.59 14.27
CA SER A 21 1.38 4.59 13.48
C SER A 21 2.30 3.88 12.48
N SER A 22 2.18 2.56 12.38
CA SER A 22 2.88 1.75 11.38
C SER A 22 2.56 2.21 9.96
N ALA A 23 1.35 2.72 9.72
CA ALA A 23 0.93 3.25 8.42
C ALA A 23 1.85 4.38 7.91
N LEU A 24 2.46 5.16 8.81
CA LEU A 24 3.35 6.25 8.45
C LEU A 24 4.83 5.88 8.61
N ALA A 25 5.18 5.13 9.66
CA ALA A 25 6.55 4.77 9.94
C ALA A 25 7.11 3.74 8.95
N ALA A 26 6.37 2.65 8.69
CA ALA A 26 6.88 1.54 7.88
C ALA A 26 7.23 1.95 6.44
N PRO A 27 6.44 2.77 5.73
CA PRO A 27 6.83 3.29 4.41
C PRO A 27 8.18 4.03 4.45
N ILE A 28 8.41 4.87 5.45
CA ILE A 28 9.65 5.64 5.55
C ILE A 28 10.86 4.74 5.83
N PHE A 29 10.73 3.73 6.69
CA PHE A 29 11.77 2.70 6.88
C PHE A 29 12.04 1.88 5.60
N ALA A 30 11.09 1.81 4.68
CA ALA A 30 11.24 1.19 3.37
C ALA A 30 11.76 2.17 2.29
N GLY A 31 12.04 3.43 2.64
CA GLY A 31 12.44 4.46 1.69
C GLY A 31 11.30 4.92 0.79
N ILE A 32 10.06 4.93 1.28
CA ILE A 32 8.85 5.31 0.55
C ILE A 32 8.15 6.45 1.30
N PRO A 33 8.08 7.66 0.71
CA PRO A 33 7.35 8.77 1.28
C PRO A 33 5.84 8.53 1.13
N VAL A 34 5.07 8.87 2.16
CA VAL A 34 3.59 8.78 2.07
C VAL A 34 2.98 9.91 1.25
N THR A 35 3.69 11.05 1.17
CA THR A 35 3.35 12.24 0.39
C THR A 35 4.63 12.88 -0.10
N GLN A 36 4.66 13.41 -1.31
CA GLN A 36 5.79 14.14 -1.87
C GLN A 36 5.31 15.12 -2.94
N ARG A 37 5.80 16.36 -2.90
CA ARG A 37 5.46 17.37 -3.92
C ARG A 37 5.82 16.85 -5.31
N GLY A 38 4.90 17.02 -6.26
CA GLY A 38 5.05 16.56 -7.64
C GLY A 38 4.90 15.05 -7.83
N VAL A 39 4.56 14.30 -6.77
CA VAL A 39 4.33 12.84 -6.82
C VAL A 39 3.02 12.42 -6.17
N ALA A 40 2.82 12.76 -4.90
CA ALA A 40 1.63 12.41 -4.14
C ALA A 40 1.23 13.55 -3.19
N GLU A 41 0.04 14.10 -3.41
CA GLU A 41 -0.55 15.22 -2.69
C GLU A 41 -1.48 14.78 -1.57
N SER A 42 -1.98 13.54 -1.64
CA SER A 42 -2.89 12.97 -0.65
C SER A 42 -2.51 11.56 -0.25
N VAL A 43 -2.85 11.19 0.99
CA VAL A 43 -2.68 9.84 1.53
C VAL A 43 -4.01 9.33 2.07
N VAL A 44 -4.36 8.09 1.73
CA VAL A 44 -5.56 7.40 2.25
C VAL A 44 -5.12 6.16 2.99
N VAL A 45 -5.55 6.01 4.25
CA VAL A 45 -5.33 4.80 5.04
C VAL A 45 -6.64 4.02 5.10
N CYS A 46 -6.63 2.80 4.59
CA CYS A 46 -7.79 1.91 4.63
C CYS A 46 -7.39 0.49 5.07
N THR A 47 -8.38 -0.33 5.42
CA THR A 47 -8.15 -1.75 5.69
C THR A 47 -8.52 -2.60 4.48
N GLY A 48 -7.72 -3.61 4.19
CA GLY A 48 -8.00 -4.59 3.14
C GLY A 48 -9.06 -5.63 3.52
N VAL A 49 -9.48 -5.69 4.79
CA VAL A 49 -10.47 -6.65 5.28
C VAL A 49 -11.49 -5.98 6.21
N GLY A 50 -12.77 -6.14 5.89
CA GLY A 50 -13.86 -5.70 6.74
C GLY A 50 -14.08 -6.68 7.89
N ARG A 51 -14.73 -6.20 8.95
CA ARG A 51 -15.14 -7.04 10.08
C ARG A 51 -15.99 -8.21 9.58
N GLN A 52 -15.72 -9.42 10.09
CA GLN A 52 -16.36 -10.68 9.65
C GLN A 52 -16.15 -11.02 8.15
N GLY A 53 -15.06 -10.54 7.54
CA GLY A 53 -14.73 -10.88 6.16
C GLY A 53 -15.56 -10.13 5.11
N LYS A 54 -16.32 -9.10 5.51
CA LYS A 54 -17.00 -8.20 4.56
C LYS A 54 -15.98 -7.52 3.65
N GLU A 55 -16.32 -7.43 2.37
CA GLU A 55 -15.53 -6.65 1.41
C GLU A 55 -15.59 -5.17 1.78
N VAL A 56 -14.43 -4.51 1.71
CA VAL A 56 -14.28 -3.07 1.97
C VAL A 56 -14.25 -2.38 0.61
N LYS A 57 -14.97 -1.26 0.48
CA LYS A 57 -14.86 -0.41 -0.70
C LYS A 57 -13.48 0.25 -0.71
N LEU A 58 -12.67 -0.06 -1.72
CA LEU A 58 -11.36 0.54 -1.89
C LEU A 58 -11.48 1.91 -2.59
N PRO A 59 -10.60 2.87 -2.28
CA PRO A 59 -10.59 4.15 -2.98
C PRO A 59 -10.24 3.95 -4.45
N GLY A 60 -10.87 4.70 -5.36
CA GLY A 60 -10.53 4.72 -6.78
C GLY A 60 -9.15 5.27 -7.06
N TYR A 61 -8.68 5.01 -8.28
CA TYR A 61 -7.40 5.51 -8.75
C TYR A 61 -7.40 7.02 -8.89
N GLU A 62 -6.41 7.64 -8.28
CA GLU A 62 -6.03 9.03 -8.49
C GLU A 62 -4.51 9.06 -8.52
N ARG A 63 -3.92 9.64 -9.58
CA ARG A 63 -2.48 9.61 -9.82
C ARG A 63 -1.69 10.27 -8.68
N SER A 64 -2.21 11.37 -8.13
CA SER A 64 -1.61 12.15 -7.03
C SER A 64 -1.88 11.58 -5.63
N ARG A 65 -2.40 10.35 -5.52
CA ARG A 65 -2.79 9.74 -4.25
C ARG A 65 -1.92 8.52 -3.93
N THR A 66 -1.45 8.44 -2.69
CA THR A 66 -0.87 7.22 -2.12
C THR A 66 -1.90 6.52 -1.24
N VAL A 67 -2.12 5.23 -1.47
CA VAL A 67 -3.06 4.42 -0.70
C VAL A 67 -2.29 3.43 0.18
N LEU A 68 -2.55 3.50 1.48
CA LEU A 68 -1.97 2.66 2.50
C LEU A 68 -3.02 1.64 2.94
N ILE A 69 -2.79 0.37 2.65
CA ILE A 69 -3.73 -0.72 2.96
C ILE A 69 -3.17 -1.55 4.10
N LEU A 70 -3.83 -1.47 5.25
CA LEU A 70 -3.51 -2.26 6.44
C LEU A 70 -4.29 -3.58 6.41
N MET A 71 -3.69 -4.63 6.98
CA MET A 71 -4.36 -5.94 7.16
C MET A 71 -4.86 -6.56 5.84
N GLY A 72 -4.17 -6.32 4.72
CA GLY A 72 -4.60 -6.79 3.40
C GLY A 72 -3.70 -7.83 2.74
N VAL A 73 -2.48 -8.06 3.25
CA VAL A 73 -1.45 -8.88 2.57
C VAL A 73 -1.90 -10.33 2.38
N ALA A 74 -2.54 -10.93 3.39
CA ALA A 74 -3.09 -12.29 3.29
C ALA A 74 -4.15 -12.46 2.20
N ARG A 75 -4.74 -11.37 1.71
CA ARG A 75 -5.75 -11.36 0.63
C ARG A 75 -5.32 -10.49 -0.55
N ILE A 76 -4.00 -10.38 -0.79
CA ILE A 76 -3.46 -9.49 -1.82
C ILE A 76 -4.10 -9.70 -3.19
N ALA A 77 -4.31 -10.95 -3.62
CA ALA A 77 -4.93 -11.24 -4.92
C ALA A 77 -6.36 -10.66 -5.04
N GLN A 78 -7.13 -10.68 -3.95
CA GLN A 78 -8.48 -10.09 -3.92
C GLN A 78 -8.41 -8.56 -3.95
N VAL A 79 -7.49 -7.96 -3.19
CA VAL A 79 -7.29 -6.51 -3.14
C VAL A 79 -6.83 -5.98 -4.50
N VAL A 80 -5.82 -6.60 -5.10
CA VAL A 80 -5.30 -6.25 -6.43
C VAL A 80 -6.37 -6.44 -7.50
N GLY A 81 -7.13 -7.53 -7.45
CA GLY A 81 -8.27 -7.76 -8.34
C GLY A 81 -9.31 -6.64 -8.23
N ALA A 82 -9.72 -6.27 -7.02
CA ALA A 82 -10.65 -5.16 -6.80
C ALA A 82 -10.11 -3.80 -7.28
N MET A 83 -8.80 -3.57 -7.24
CA MET A 83 -8.17 -2.34 -7.70
C MET A 83 -8.10 -2.24 -9.23
N ILE A 84 -7.80 -3.33 -9.94
CA ILE A 84 -7.59 -3.32 -11.40
C ILE A 84 -8.89 -3.58 -12.17
N CYS A 85 -9.84 -4.34 -11.61
CA CYS A 85 -11.04 -4.73 -12.35
C CYS A 85 -11.88 -3.53 -12.79
N ASN A 86 -12.37 -3.59 -14.03
CA ASN A 86 -13.38 -2.70 -14.57
C ASN A 86 -14.75 -3.16 -14.05
N ASP A 87 -15.00 -3.05 -12.75
CA ASP A 87 -16.32 -3.32 -12.19
C ASP A 87 -17.28 -2.18 -12.58
N SER A 88 -17.76 -2.22 -13.82
CA SER A 88 -19.04 -1.65 -14.23
C SER A 88 -20.13 -2.67 -13.90
N GLY A 89 -20.36 -2.96 -12.61
CA GLY A 89 -21.59 -3.60 -12.12
C GLY A 89 -22.17 -4.82 -12.88
N SER A 90 -21.37 -5.78 -13.34
CA SER A 90 -21.90 -6.99 -14.00
C SER A 90 -21.09 -8.25 -13.74
N GLY A 91 -21.06 -8.70 -12.49
CA GLY A 91 -20.68 -10.06 -12.11
C GLY A 91 -21.87 -10.77 -11.48
N GLU A 92 -22.41 -11.77 -12.19
CA GLU A 92 -23.53 -12.61 -11.77
C GLU A 92 -23.23 -13.26 -10.41
N GLY A 93 -23.77 -12.69 -9.32
CA GLY A 93 -23.68 -13.29 -7.99
C GLY A 93 -23.62 -12.33 -6.81
N LEU A 94 -23.28 -11.05 -6.99
CA LEU A 94 -23.37 -10.05 -5.92
C LEU A 94 -24.71 -9.33 -5.98
N GLN A 95 -25.64 -9.76 -5.12
CA GLN A 95 -26.85 -8.99 -4.79
C GLN A 95 -26.46 -7.72 -4.01
N SER A 96 -25.97 -6.69 -4.71
CA SER A 96 -25.93 -5.27 -4.33
C SER A 96 -25.11 -4.53 -5.39
N GLY A 97 -25.74 -3.62 -6.14
CA GLY A 97 -25.13 -2.83 -7.21
C GLY A 97 -24.12 -1.77 -6.76
N GLU A 98 -23.25 -2.09 -5.81
CA GLU A 98 -22.18 -1.21 -5.35
C GLU A 98 -20.83 -1.86 -5.70
N GLY A 99 -20.08 -1.24 -6.62
CA GLY A 99 -18.76 -1.74 -7.01
C GLY A 99 -17.80 -1.86 -5.82
N ARG A 100 -16.79 -2.73 -5.96
CA ARG A 100 -15.76 -2.99 -4.94
C ARG A 100 -14.79 -1.82 -4.72
N ARG A 101 -14.90 -0.78 -5.55
CA ARG A 101 -14.05 0.40 -5.58
C ARG A 101 -14.86 1.65 -5.90
N GLU A 102 -14.50 2.76 -5.30
CA GLU A 102 -15.09 4.07 -5.56
C GLU A 102 -14.37 4.75 -6.73
N GLY A 103 -14.87 4.61 -7.97
CA GLY A 103 -14.35 5.33 -9.15
C GLY A 103 -13.44 4.51 -10.06
N HIS A 104 -12.50 5.17 -10.72
CA HIS A 104 -11.73 4.59 -11.82
C HIS A 104 -10.78 3.46 -11.38
N PRO A 105 -10.56 2.46 -12.25
CA PRO A 105 -9.60 1.38 -12.03
C PRO A 105 -8.16 1.88 -11.99
N TYR A 106 -7.35 1.16 -11.22
CA TYR A 106 -5.91 1.39 -11.19
C TYR A 106 -5.28 0.79 -12.45
N PRO A 107 -4.41 1.55 -13.14
CA PRO A 107 -3.54 0.99 -14.17
C PRO A 107 -2.71 -0.17 -13.62
N ARG A 108 -2.52 -1.23 -14.42
CA ARG A 108 -1.74 -2.43 -14.01
C ARG A 108 -0.29 -2.10 -13.68
N ASN A 109 0.27 -1.08 -14.33
CA ASN A 109 1.63 -0.60 -14.10
C ASN A 109 1.74 0.26 -12.82
N THR A 110 0.65 0.54 -12.10
CA THR A 110 0.72 1.35 -10.86
C THR A 110 1.69 0.69 -9.87
N PRO A 111 2.67 1.45 -9.34
CA PRO A 111 3.61 0.91 -8.37
C PRO A 111 2.94 0.51 -7.06
N ILE A 112 3.41 -0.60 -6.49
CA ILE A 112 2.99 -1.12 -5.19
C ILE A 112 4.19 -1.69 -4.44
N ALA A 113 4.23 -1.46 -3.13
CA ALA A 113 5.16 -2.10 -2.23
C ALA A 113 4.43 -2.78 -1.08
N ILE A 114 4.84 -4.00 -0.74
CA ILE A 114 4.46 -4.73 0.46
C ILE A 114 5.60 -4.56 1.45
N ILE A 115 5.27 -4.10 2.64
CA ILE A 115 6.22 -3.91 3.74
C ILE A 115 5.79 -4.83 4.87
N GLU A 116 6.62 -5.82 5.14
CA GLU A 116 6.46 -6.78 6.23
C GLU A 116 7.40 -6.43 7.38
N ARG A 117 6.87 -6.51 8.60
CA ARG A 117 7.63 -6.24 9.84
C ARG A 117 8.39 -4.91 9.77
N GLY A 118 7.69 -3.86 9.32
CA GLY A 118 8.25 -2.51 9.21
C GLY A 118 8.93 -2.07 10.50
N SER A 119 10.11 -1.45 10.37
CA SER A 119 11.02 -1.03 11.45
C SER A 119 11.69 -2.16 12.25
N MET A 120 11.49 -3.44 11.92
CA MET A 120 12.19 -4.55 12.58
C MET A 120 13.48 -4.92 11.83
N PRO A 121 14.50 -5.48 12.50
CA PRO A 121 15.74 -5.94 11.84
C PRO A 121 15.51 -6.94 10.70
N ASP A 122 14.41 -7.69 10.75
CA ASP A 122 14.00 -8.66 9.74
C ASP A 122 12.86 -8.14 8.83
N GLN A 123 12.73 -6.81 8.72
CA GLN A 123 11.86 -6.13 7.76
C GLN A 123 12.07 -6.71 6.37
N ARG A 124 10.99 -6.86 5.61
CA ARG A 124 11.06 -7.24 4.20
C ARG A 124 10.19 -6.31 3.36
N VAL A 125 10.76 -5.82 2.28
CA VAL A 125 10.08 -4.96 1.31
C VAL A 125 10.06 -5.67 -0.03
N VAL A 126 8.86 -5.96 -0.54
CA VAL A 126 8.63 -6.52 -1.87
C VAL A 126 7.93 -5.46 -2.69
N ALA A 127 8.58 -4.93 -3.72
CA ALA A 127 8.02 -3.85 -4.54
C ALA A 127 7.96 -4.24 -6.02
N SER A 128 6.85 -3.90 -6.67
CA SER A 128 6.53 -4.28 -8.04
C SER A 128 5.41 -3.38 -8.58
N THR A 129 4.76 -3.80 -9.67
CA THR A 129 3.53 -3.19 -10.18
C THR A 129 2.32 -3.97 -9.69
N LEU A 130 1.12 -3.37 -9.73
CA LEU A 130 -0.12 -4.08 -9.42
C LEU A 130 -0.32 -5.33 -10.30
N GLY A 131 0.23 -5.35 -11.52
CA GLY A 131 0.18 -6.51 -12.41
C GLY A 131 1.02 -7.70 -11.96
N ASP A 132 2.16 -7.46 -11.31
CA ASP A 132 3.17 -8.48 -11.02
C ASP A 132 3.33 -8.79 -9.52
N ILE A 133 2.72 -7.99 -8.63
CA ILE A 133 2.96 -8.06 -7.19
C ILE A 133 2.57 -9.40 -6.55
N CYS A 134 1.54 -10.08 -7.07
CA CYS A 134 1.14 -11.38 -6.54
C CYS A 134 2.23 -12.43 -6.80
N GLU A 135 2.78 -12.48 -8.02
CA GLU A 135 3.90 -13.37 -8.34
C GLU A 135 5.16 -13.00 -7.57
N ALA A 136 5.40 -11.69 -7.37
CA ALA A 136 6.54 -11.20 -6.60
C ALA A 136 6.48 -11.65 -5.13
N LEU A 137 5.29 -11.60 -4.52
CA LEU A 137 5.09 -12.05 -3.14
C LEU A 137 5.25 -13.56 -3.01
N ASP A 138 4.66 -14.34 -3.94
CA ASP A 138 4.81 -15.81 -3.94
C ASP A 138 6.28 -16.23 -4.11
N SER A 139 7.03 -15.50 -4.93
CA SER A 139 8.47 -15.70 -5.12
C SER A 139 9.31 -15.34 -3.89
N ALA A 140 8.79 -14.49 -3.00
CA ALA A 140 9.46 -14.10 -1.75
C ALA A 140 9.32 -15.16 -0.64
N GLY A 141 8.49 -16.19 -0.84
CA GLY A 141 8.25 -17.27 0.13
C GLY A 141 7.15 -16.94 1.15
N GLU A 142 7.23 -17.54 2.33
CA GLU A 142 6.16 -17.40 3.34
C GLU A 142 6.01 -15.96 3.83
N GLN A 143 4.77 -15.50 3.95
CA GLN A 143 4.44 -14.15 4.42
C GLN A 143 4.86 -13.96 5.88
N ARG A 144 5.35 -12.76 6.20
CA ARG A 144 5.81 -12.38 7.55
C ARG A 144 4.88 -11.31 8.14
N PRO A 145 3.75 -11.68 8.76
CA PRO A 145 2.90 -10.71 9.43
C PRO A 145 3.62 -10.05 10.63
N PRO A 146 3.31 -8.78 10.95
CA PRO A 146 2.36 -7.90 10.27
C PRO A 146 2.90 -7.31 8.96
N GLY A 147 2.03 -7.19 7.95
CA GLY A 147 2.37 -6.57 6.66
C GLY A 147 1.35 -5.53 6.21
N MET A 148 1.82 -4.54 5.45
CA MET A 148 0.99 -3.50 4.83
C MET A 148 1.35 -3.31 3.36
N MET A 149 0.44 -2.70 2.60
CA MET A 149 0.65 -2.35 1.20
C MET A 149 0.65 -0.83 1.04
N VAL A 150 1.57 -0.34 0.22
CA VAL A 150 1.64 1.05 -0.24
C VAL A 150 1.43 1.04 -1.74
N VAL A 151 0.36 1.67 -2.21
CA VAL A 151 0.00 1.73 -3.64
C VAL A 151 0.07 3.17 -4.12
N GLY A 152 0.69 3.39 -5.26
CA GLY A 152 0.79 4.70 -5.90
C GLY A 152 2.23 5.06 -6.26
N TRP A 153 2.36 6.16 -6.99
CA TRP A 153 3.63 6.57 -7.59
C TRP A 153 4.69 6.99 -6.57
N ALA A 154 4.31 7.26 -5.32
CA ALA A 154 5.26 7.56 -4.27
C ALA A 154 6.23 6.40 -3.96
N VAL A 155 5.86 5.16 -4.30
CA VAL A 155 6.68 3.95 -4.08
C VAL A 155 8.07 4.05 -4.75
N LEU A 156 8.16 4.69 -5.91
CA LEU A 156 9.42 4.84 -6.65
C LEU A 156 10.12 6.19 -6.44
N ALA A 157 9.50 7.12 -5.70
CA ALA A 157 9.90 8.52 -5.63
C ALA A 157 11.29 8.79 -5.03
N LEU A 158 11.75 7.94 -4.10
CA LEU A 158 13.08 8.07 -3.47
C LEU A 158 14.10 7.07 -4.01
N GLN A 159 13.79 6.36 -5.10
CA GLN A 159 14.69 5.35 -5.65
C GLN A 159 15.78 6.00 -6.52
N GLY A 160 17.02 5.51 -6.41
CA GLY A 160 18.17 6.09 -7.10
C GLY A 160 18.44 7.53 -6.64
N THR A 161 18.42 8.48 -7.56
CA THR A 161 18.58 9.92 -7.25
C THR A 161 17.30 10.59 -6.76
N GLY A 162 16.19 9.86 -6.73
CA GLY A 162 14.85 10.38 -6.49
C GLY A 162 14.23 11.00 -7.75
N ASP A 163 12.90 11.09 -7.74
CA ASP A 163 12.07 11.64 -8.80
C ASP A 163 10.90 12.45 -8.19
N THR A 164 10.76 13.70 -8.62
CA THR A 164 9.69 14.62 -8.18
C THR A 164 8.78 15.06 -9.32
N SER A 165 8.97 14.59 -10.55
CA SER A 165 8.26 15.08 -11.74
C SER A 165 7.14 14.14 -12.21
N VAL A 166 6.81 13.10 -11.45
CA VAL A 166 5.77 12.10 -11.74
C VAL A 166 4.42 12.71 -12.18
N LEU A 167 3.98 13.80 -11.54
CA LEU A 167 2.73 14.47 -11.88
C LEU A 167 2.86 15.44 -13.06
N GLU A 168 4.07 15.91 -13.37
CA GLU A 168 4.36 16.85 -14.47
C GLU A 168 4.59 16.13 -15.80
N GLU A 169 5.22 14.95 -15.77
CA GLU A 169 5.68 14.22 -16.96
C GLU A 169 4.60 13.40 -17.67
N GLY A 170 3.44 13.18 -17.03
CA GLY A 170 2.31 12.44 -17.59
C GLY A 170 2.56 10.93 -17.75
N GLU A 171 1.58 10.21 -18.32
CA GLU A 171 1.59 8.74 -18.40
C GLU A 171 2.62 8.18 -19.40
N GLU A 172 3.14 8.99 -20.32
CA GLU A 172 4.04 8.55 -21.41
C GLU A 172 5.40 8.03 -20.90
N ARG A 173 5.86 8.49 -19.74
CA ARG A 173 7.14 8.09 -19.14
C ARG A 173 7.03 7.03 -18.06
N ASP A 174 5.81 6.61 -17.74
CA ASP A 174 5.53 5.66 -16.66
C ASP A 174 6.28 4.34 -16.86
N GLU A 175 6.22 3.77 -18.06
CA GLU A 175 6.87 2.49 -18.36
C GLU A 175 8.39 2.58 -18.26
N GLU A 176 8.98 3.70 -18.69
CA GLU A 176 10.41 3.95 -18.56
C GLU A 176 10.82 4.12 -17.10
N GLY A 177 10.07 4.90 -16.33
CA GLY A 177 10.29 5.10 -14.90
C GLY A 177 10.24 3.77 -14.14
N ILE A 178 9.23 2.94 -14.42
CA ILE A 178 9.08 1.62 -13.80
C ILE A 178 10.22 0.68 -14.21
N ARG A 179 10.57 0.62 -15.50
CA ARG A 179 11.68 -0.21 -15.99
C ARG A 179 13.01 0.18 -15.35
N LYS A 180 13.27 1.48 -15.21
CA LYS A 180 14.46 2.01 -14.54
C LYS A 180 14.45 1.67 -13.04
N TRP A 181 13.31 1.86 -12.38
CA TRP A 181 13.12 1.55 -10.96
C TRP A 181 13.36 0.06 -10.65
N LEU A 182 12.81 -0.83 -11.47
CA LEU A 182 12.95 -2.28 -11.30
C LEU A 182 14.28 -2.84 -11.85
N GLY A 183 15.15 -1.98 -12.41
CA GLY A 183 16.44 -2.40 -12.97
C GLY A 183 16.32 -3.41 -14.12
N GLY A 184 15.22 -3.38 -14.87
CA GLY A 184 14.90 -4.36 -15.91
C GLY A 184 14.28 -5.68 -15.43
N GLY A 185 14.08 -5.85 -14.11
CA GLY A 185 13.32 -6.97 -13.53
C GLY A 185 11.81 -6.70 -13.45
N ARG A 186 11.07 -7.66 -12.89
CA ARG A 186 9.62 -7.53 -12.61
C ARG A 186 9.30 -7.05 -11.18
N TRP A 187 10.24 -7.23 -10.26
CA TRP A 187 10.10 -6.79 -8.86
C TRP A 187 11.47 -6.62 -8.22
N VAL A 188 11.49 -5.90 -7.10
CA VAL A 188 12.65 -5.71 -6.24
C VAL A 188 12.31 -6.21 -4.85
N MET A 189 13.23 -6.94 -4.24
CA MET A 189 13.13 -7.37 -2.84
C MET A 189 14.28 -6.79 -2.04
N ARG A 190 13.98 -6.30 -0.83
CA ARG A 190 14.96 -5.84 0.15
C ARG A 190 14.64 -6.48 1.49
N GLU A 191 15.67 -6.99 2.15
CA GLU A 191 15.58 -7.50 3.52
C GLU A 191 16.41 -6.62 4.45
N GLY A 192 15.91 -6.49 5.68
CA GLY A 192 16.50 -5.65 6.70
C GLY A 192 16.08 -4.19 6.63
N ILE A 193 16.52 -3.45 7.65
CA ILE A 193 16.50 -1.99 7.69
C ILE A 193 17.81 -1.45 7.09
N ASP A 194 17.79 -0.20 6.64
CA ASP A 194 18.99 0.48 6.15
C ASP A 194 20.10 0.44 7.21
N GLN A 195 21.36 0.29 6.78
CA GLN A 195 22.52 0.21 7.68
C GLN A 195 22.63 1.42 8.60
N GLY A 196 22.16 2.59 8.14
CA GLY A 196 22.10 3.80 8.98
C GLY A 196 21.24 3.66 10.24
N TRP A 197 20.30 2.70 10.27
CA TRP A 197 19.50 2.38 11.46
C TRP A 197 20.06 1.23 12.29
N ALA A 198 20.94 0.40 11.73
CA ALA A 198 21.55 -0.71 12.47
C ALA A 198 22.59 -0.22 13.50
N GLU A 199 23.14 0.98 13.30
CA GLU A 199 24.16 1.60 14.17
C GLU A 199 23.61 2.67 15.14
N ALA A 200 22.32 3.01 15.04
CA ALA A 200 21.64 4.06 15.82
C ALA A 200 20.95 3.50 17.08
#